data_AF-A0A7C7Q8G4-F1
#
_entry.id   AF-A0A7C7Q8G4-F1
#
_cell.length_a   1.000
_cell.length_b   1.000
_cell.length_c   1.000
_cell.angle_alpha   90.00
_cell.angle_beta   90.00
_cell.angle_gamma   90.00
#
_symmetry.space_group_name_H-M   'P 1'
#
loop_
_entity.id
_entity.type
_entity.pdbx_description
1 polymer ?
#
loop_
_entity_poly.entity_id
_entity_poly.type
_entity_poly.pdbx_seq_one_letter_code
_entity_poly.pdbx_strand_id
1 'polypeptide(L)'
;MRAVVQTADPRHAGLFGMLRYHLGWADAAFNPCQARAGKRVRPVLCLLACEACGGNWEQALPAAAAIELLHNFSLIHDDIEDRDKTRRGRPTVWALWGEAQAINAGDALFALAQLALLRLSERDVPATTVVAALRLFNHACLALNGGQYLDIGFESR
;
A
#
# COMPACT_ATOMS: atom_id res chain seq x y z
N MET A 1 -8.08 1.58 -5.54
CA MET A 1 -7.70 1.63 -4.10
C MET A 1 -8.91 1.70 -3.18
N ARG A 2 -9.78 2.73 -3.25
CA ARG A 2 -10.95 2.84 -2.34
C ARG A 2 -11.85 1.60 -2.34
N ALA A 3 -12.06 0.97 -3.49
CA ALA A 3 -12.85 -0.25 -3.62
C ALA A 3 -12.22 -1.50 -2.95
N VAL A 4 -10.98 -1.43 -2.47
CA VAL A 4 -10.28 -2.55 -1.82
C VAL A 4 -10.08 -2.26 -0.33
N VAL A 5 -9.88 -0.98 0.06
CA VAL A 5 -9.72 -0.59 1.46
C VAL A 5 -11.09 -0.31 2.11
N GLN A 6 -11.90 -1.36 2.21
CA GLN A 6 -13.21 -1.35 2.87
C GLN A 6 -13.42 -2.68 3.60
N THR A 7 -14.16 -2.66 4.71
CA THR A 7 -14.55 -3.86 5.47
C THR A 7 -16.06 -3.99 5.52
N ALA A 8 -16.54 -5.22 5.37
CA ALA A 8 -17.94 -5.57 5.62
C ALA A 8 -18.19 -5.93 7.10
N ASP A 9 -17.13 -6.22 7.87
CA ASP A 9 -17.23 -6.59 9.29
C ASP A 9 -17.02 -5.34 10.16
N PRO A 10 -18.04 -4.91 10.93
CA PRO A 10 -17.96 -3.77 11.83
C PRO A 10 -16.87 -3.91 12.90
N ARG A 11 -16.50 -5.13 13.29
CA ARG A 11 -15.45 -5.38 14.30
C ARG A 11 -14.08 -4.92 13.82
N HIS A 12 -13.87 -4.85 12.51
CA HIS A 12 -12.63 -4.35 11.90
C HIS A 12 -12.68 -2.85 11.56
N ALA A 13 -13.73 -2.11 11.96
CA ALA A 13 -13.89 -0.71 11.61
C ALA A 13 -12.71 0.17 12.04
N GLY A 14 -12.11 -0.12 13.21
CA GLY A 14 -10.93 0.59 13.71
C GLY A 14 -9.71 0.40 12.79
N LEU A 15 -9.40 -0.84 12.40
CA LEU A 15 -8.32 -1.16 11.47
C LEU A 15 -8.48 -0.40 10.15
N PHE A 16 -9.64 -0.51 9.52
CA PHE A 16 -9.91 0.18 8.26
C PHE A 16 -10.02 1.71 8.42
N GLY A 17 -10.33 2.20 9.62
CA GLY A 17 -10.17 3.60 9.99
C GLY A 17 -8.70 4.05 9.89
N MET A 18 -7.79 3.29 10.50
CA MET A 18 -6.35 3.57 10.45
C MET A 18 -5.78 3.52 9.02
N LEU A 19 -6.22 2.54 8.21
CA LEU A 19 -5.80 2.47 6.80
C LEU A 19 -6.23 3.72 6.02
N ARG A 20 -7.49 4.14 6.19
CA ARG A 20 -8.02 5.35 5.55
C ARG A 20 -7.34 6.62 6.07
N TYR A 21 -7.01 6.67 7.36
CA TYR A 21 -6.23 7.76 7.93
C TYR A 21 -4.87 7.88 7.25
N HIS A 22 -4.10 6.78 7.18
CA HIS A 22 -2.78 6.75 6.56
C HIS A 22 -2.82 7.18 5.09
N LEU A 23 -3.82 6.70 4.34
CA LEU A 23 -4.04 7.05 2.94
C LEU A 23 -4.56 8.50 2.73
N GLY A 24 -4.81 9.23 3.81
CA GLY A 24 -5.25 10.63 3.76
C GLY A 24 -6.73 10.80 3.45
N TRP A 25 -7.54 9.77 3.69
CA TRP A 25 -8.98 9.77 3.41
C TRP A 25 -9.84 9.95 4.66
N ALA A 26 -9.22 9.92 5.84
CA ALA A 26 -9.89 10.14 7.11
C ALA A 26 -9.00 10.89 8.12
N ASP A 27 -9.62 11.59 9.05
CA ASP A 27 -8.95 12.19 10.22
C ASP A 27 -8.72 11.15 11.33
N ALA A 28 -8.14 11.58 12.46
CA ALA A 28 -7.84 10.68 13.58
C ALA A 28 -9.08 10.14 14.31
N ALA A 29 -10.26 10.75 14.08
CA ALA A 29 -11.56 10.27 14.54
C ALA A 29 -12.27 9.41 13.47
N PHE A 30 -11.58 9.06 12.38
CA PHE A 30 -12.07 8.31 11.24
C PHE A 30 -13.19 8.98 10.42
N ASN A 31 -13.36 10.30 10.56
CA ASN A 31 -14.26 11.06 9.70
C ASN A 31 -13.62 11.28 8.32
N PRO A 32 -14.39 11.22 7.22
CA PRO A 32 -13.86 11.47 5.88
C PRO A 32 -13.18 12.84 5.78
N CYS A 33 -11.96 12.85 5.24
CA CYS A 33 -11.22 14.07 4.94
C CYS A 33 -10.38 13.89 3.67
N GLN A 34 -9.75 14.97 3.21
CA GLN A 34 -8.80 14.92 2.11
C GLN A 34 -7.49 15.59 2.53
N ALA A 35 -6.55 14.76 2.99
CA ALA A 35 -5.21 15.20 3.33
C ALA A 35 -4.28 15.15 2.10
N ARG A 36 -3.08 15.74 2.24
CA ARG A 36 -2.07 15.78 1.20
C ARG A 36 -1.62 14.36 0.82
N ALA A 37 -2.01 13.93 -0.38
CA ALA A 37 -1.62 12.62 -0.93
C ALA A 37 -0.21 12.66 -1.53
N GLY A 38 0.39 11.47 -1.71
CA GLY A 38 1.66 11.33 -2.41
C GLY A 38 1.55 11.67 -3.89
N LYS A 39 2.70 11.79 -4.56
CA LYS A 39 2.77 12.16 -5.99
C LYS A 39 2.24 11.09 -6.94
N ARG A 40 1.96 9.87 -6.46
CA ARG A 40 1.45 8.72 -7.24
C ARG A 40 2.29 8.39 -8.48
N VAL A 41 3.60 8.59 -8.41
CA VAL A 41 4.51 8.33 -9.54
C VAL A 41 4.52 6.85 -9.92
N ARG A 42 4.56 5.96 -8.92
CA ARG A 42 4.63 4.50 -9.11
C ARG A 42 3.39 3.92 -9.83
N PRO A 43 2.14 4.20 -9.40
CA PRO A 43 0.97 3.73 -10.14
C PRO A 43 0.91 4.33 -11.55
N VAL A 44 1.24 5.62 -11.73
CA VAL A 44 1.25 6.23 -13.08
C VAL A 44 2.27 5.54 -13.99
N LEU A 45 3.47 5.24 -13.49
CA LEU A 45 4.49 4.51 -14.27
C LEU A 45 3.99 3.13 -14.71
N CYS A 46 3.28 2.41 -13.84
CA CYS A 46 2.69 1.11 -14.19
C CYS A 46 1.66 1.23 -15.34
N LEU A 47 0.79 2.24 -15.28
CA LEU A 47 -0.20 2.47 -16.33
C LEU A 47 0.46 2.86 -17.66
N LEU A 48 1.43 3.79 -17.62
CA LEU A 48 2.18 4.21 -18.80
C LEU A 48 2.99 3.05 -19.41
N ALA A 49 3.56 2.17 -18.60
CA ALA A 49 4.26 0.99 -19.09
C ALA A 49 3.31 0.01 -19.79
N CYS A 50 2.09 -0.16 -19.29
CA CYS A 50 1.06 -0.97 -19.97
C CYS A 50 0.72 -0.38 -21.34
N GLU A 51 0.46 0.93 -21.40
CA GLU A 51 0.14 1.64 -22.64
C GLU A 51 1.31 1.60 -23.65
N ALA A 52 2.55 1.83 -23.18
CA ALA A 52 3.75 1.78 -24.02
C ALA A 52 4.01 0.39 -24.62
N CYS A 53 3.56 -0.69 -23.96
CA CYS A 53 3.60 -2.05 -24.47
C CYS A 53 2.40 -2.42 -25.36
N GLY A 54 1.53 -1.46 -25.69
CA GLY A 54 0.34 -1.66 -26.52
C GLY A 54 -0.88 -2.24 -25.79
N GLY A 55 -0.86 -2.28 -24.46
CA GLY A 55 -1.99 -2.72 -23.64
C GLY A 55 -3.00 -1.61 -23.32
N ASN A 56 -4.20 -1.98 -22.91
CA ASN A 56 -5.16 -1.02 -22.36
C ASN A 56 -4.82 -0.72 -20.89
N TRP A 57 -4.36 0.50 -20.60
CA TRP A 57 -4.00 0.93 -19.26
C TRP A 57 -5.13 0.76 -18.23
N GLU A 58 -6.41 0.81 -18.65
CA GLU A 58 -7.54 0.59 -17.74
C GLU A 58 -7.54 -0.82 -17.16
N GLN A 59 -7.06 -1.82 -17.90
CA GLN A 59 -6.90 -3.19 -17.42
C GLN A 59 -5.81 -3.28 -16.34
N ALA A 60 -4.82 -2.39 -16.36
CA ALA A 60 -3.71 -2.35 -15.39
C ALA A 60 -4.04 -1.56 -14.11
N LEU A 61 -5.21 -0.92 -14.00
CA LEU A 61 -5.64 -0.21 -12.79
C LEU A 61 -5.53 -1.03 -11.48
N PRO A 62 -5.87 -2.35 -11.45
CA PRO A 62 -5.64 -3.18 -10.27
C PRO A 62 -4.17 -3.30 -9.87
N ALA A 63 -3.26 -3.46 -10.85
CA ALA A 63 -1.82 -3.51 -10.61
C ALA A 63 -1.28 -2.18 -10.08
N ALA A 64 -1.70 -1.05 -10.67
CA ALA A 64 -1.35 0.27 -10.18
C ALA A 64 -1.82 0.49 -8.73
N ALA A 65 -3.04 0.05 -8.40
CA ALA A 65 -3.54 0.10 -7.02
C ALA A 65 -2.72 -0.78 -6.07
N ALA A 66 -2.34 -2.00 -6.48
CA ALA A 66 -1.51 -2.89 -5.69
C ALA A 66 -0.15 -2.28 -5.37
N ILE A 67 0.52 -1.68 -6.36
CA ILE A 67 1.82 -1.02 -6.19
C ILE A 67 1.74 0.15 -5.18
N GLU A 68 0.69 0.98 -5.28
CA GLU A 68 0.53 2.09 -4.34
C GLU A 68 0.16 1.59 -2.93
N LEU A 69 -0.64 0.52 -2.78
CA LEU A 69 -0.92 -0.09 -1.48
C LEU A 69 0.32 -0.71 -0.86
N LEU A 70 1.15 -1.41 -1.65
CA LEU A 70 2.44 -1.93 -1.21
C LEU A 70 3.35 -0.80 -0.70
N HIS A 71 3.42 0.31 -1.44
CA HIS A 71 4.20 1.45 -1.01
C HIS A 71 3.71 2.02 0.33
N ASN A 72 2.40 2.12 0.53
CA ASN A 72 1.87 2.64 1.80
C ASN A 72 2.03 1.64 2.95
N PHE A 73 2.01 0.33 2.67
CA PHE A 73 2.42 -0.69 3.64
C PHE A 73 3.83 -0.41 4.15
N SER A 74 4.81 -0.26 3.24
CA SER A 74 6.21 -0.06 3.66
C SER A 74 6.32 1.20 4.50
N LEU A 75 5.70 2.32 4.09
CA LEU A 75 5.74 3.57 4.84
C LEU A 75 5.21 3.44 6.28
N ILE A 76 4.19 2.62 6.54
CA ILE A 76 3.70 2.41 7.91
C ILE A 76 4.75 1.67 8.75
N HIS A 77 5.43 0.69 8.17
CA HIS A 77 6.46 -0.09 8.86
C HIS A 77 7.74 0.74 9.02
N ASP A 78 8.20 1.43 7.96
CA ASP A 78 9.32 2.38 7.99
C ASP A 78 9.10 3.44 9.10
N ASP A 79 7.88 3.99 9.24
CA ASP A 79 7.57 4.96 10.30
C ASP A 79 7.87 4.41 11.72
N ILE A 80 7.69 3.10 11.94
CA ILE A 80 7.98 2.43 13.22
C ILE A 80 9.47 2.21 13.38
N GLU A 81 10.11 1.67 12.34
CA GLU A 81 11.54 1.33 12.29
C GLU A 81 12.38 2.58 12.52
N ASP A 82 12.07 3.67 11.82
CA ASP A 82 12.77 4.97 11.88
C ASP A 82 12.39 5.82 13.10
N ARG A 83 11.41 5.37 13.91
CA ARG A 83 10.81 6.14 15.03
C ARG A 83 10.24 7.49 14.58
N ASP A 84 9.77 7.58 13.35
CA ASP A 84 9.21 8.78 12.75
C ASP A 84 7.79 9.07 13.27
N LYS A 85 7.65 10.10 14.11
CA LYS A 85 6.34 10.47 14.70
C LYS A 85 5.42 11.22 13.74
N THR A 86 5.95 11.74 12.63
CA THR A 86 5.17 12.56 11.69
C THR A 86 5.53 12.26 10.25
N ARG A 87 4.52 12.16 9.38
CA ARG A 87 4.67 12.02 7.93
C ARG A 87 3.80 13.03 7.20
N ARG A 88 4.41 13.81 6.30
CA ARG A 88 3.73 14.86 5.50
C ARG A 88 2.91 15.84 6.36
N GLY A 89 3.43 16.19 7.54
CA GLY A 89 2.78 17.13 8.47
C GLY A 89 1.63 16.55 9.29
N ARG A 90 1.47 15.21 9.32
CA ARG A 90 0.47 14.51 10.16
C ARG A 90 1.15 13.50 11.07
N PRO A 91 0.62 13.24 12.28
CA PRO A 91 1.09 12.12 13.11
C PRO A 91 1.01 10.79 12.35
N THR A 92 2.01 9.93 12.53
CA THR A 92 2.05 8.59 11.94
C THR A 92 1.06 7.66 12.64
N VAL A 93 0.78 6.50 12.04
CA VAL A 93 -0.18 5.53 12.60
C VAL A 93 0.28 5.05 13.97
N TRP A 94 1.56 4.74 14.13
CA TRP A 94 2.11 4.28 15.41
C TRP A 94 2.13 5.39 16.47
N ALA A 95 2.32 6.65 16.07
CA ALA A 95 2.28 7.78 17.00
C ALA A 95 0.87 8.02 17.58
N LEU A 96 -0.20 7.66 16.86
CA LEU A 96 -1.58 7.82 17.31
C LEU A 96 -2.14 6.59 18.03
N TRP A 97 -1.86 5.39 17.50
CA TRP A 97 -2.50 4.15 17.96
C TRP A 97 -1.52 3.08 18.45
N GLY A 98 -0.24 3.40 18.54
CA GLY A 98 0.82 2.52 19.03
C GLY A 98 1.39 1.58 17.95
N GLU A 99 2.58 1.05 18.23
CA GLU A 99 3.33 0.17 17.32
C GLU A 99 2.53 -1.07 16.92
N ALA A 100 1.89 -1.75 17.88
CA ALA A 100 1.14 -2.98 17.63
C ALA A 100 0.02 -2.79 16.59
N GLN A 101 -0.69 -1.66 16.63
CA GLN A 101 -1.74 -1.37 15.65
C GLN A 101 -1.17 -0.89 14.32
N ALA A 102 -0.04 -0.20 14.32
CA ALA A 102 0.64 0.16 13.09
C ALA A 102 1.18 -1.06 12.34
N ILE A 103 1.71 -2.07 13.04
CA ILE A 103 2.11 -3.36 12.45
C ILE A 103 0.91 -4.01 11.76
N ASN A 104 -0.21 -4.18 12.48
CA ASN A 104 -1.45 -4.73 11.92
C ASN A 104 -1.96 -3.94 10.71
N ALA A 105 -1.86 -2.60 10.76
CA ALA A 105 -2.27 -1.73 9.66
C ALA A 105 -1.39 -1.92 8.42
N GLY A 106 -0.08 -2.02 8.59
CA GLY A 106 0.84 -2.34 7.50
C GLY A 106 0.54 -3.72 6.91
N ASP A 107 0.43 -4.76 7.74
CA ASP A 107 0.14 -6.14 7.29
C ASP A 107 -1.18 -6.22 6.52
N ALA A 108 -2.20 -5.49 6.98
CA ALA A 108 -3.47 -5.38 6.29
C ALA A 108 -3.31 -4.71 4.92
N LEU A 109 -2.53 -3.62 4.79
CA LEU A 109 -2.25 -3.01 3.48
C LEU A 109 -1.48 -3.95 2.55
N PHE A 110 -0.53 -4.74 3.08
CA PHE A 110 0.20 -5.73 2.30
C PHE A 110 -0.74 -6.81 1.75
N ALA A 111 -1.65 -7.35 2.58
CA ALA A 111 -2.67 -8.31 2.14
C ALA A 111 -3.62 -7.69 1.11
N LEU A 112 -4.09 -6.46 1.35
CA LEU A 112 -4.95 -5.73 0.43
C LEU A 112 -4.26 -5.41 -0.90
N ALA A 113 -2.94 -5.22 -0.91
CA ALA A 113 -2.18 -5.01 -2.13
C ALA A 113 -2.19 -6.27 -3.03
N GLN A 114 -2.00 -7.44 -2.43
CA GLN A 114 -2.09 -8.73 -3.15
C GLN A 114 -3.51 -8.98 -3.66
N LEU A 115 -4.54 -8.73 -2.85
CA LEU A 115 -5.94 -8.80 -3.27
C LEU A 115 -6.24 -7.81 -4.40
N ALA A 116 -5.71 -6.58 -4.34
CA ALA A 116 -5.87 -5.62 -5.42
C ALA A 116 -5.24 -6.12 -6.72
N LEU A 117 -4.08 -6.77 -6.68
CA LEU A 117 -3.41 -7.31 -7.87
C LEU A 117 -4.19 -8.48 -8.47
N LEU A 118 -4.79 -9.34 -7.64
CA LEU A 118 -5.62 -10.46 -8.09
C LEU A 118 -6.81 -10.01 -8.94
N ARG A 119 -7.32 -8.79 -8.72
CA ARG A 119 -8.42 -8.21 -9.52
C ARG A 119 -8.05 -7.93 -10.98
N LEU A 120 -6.81 -8.15 -11.41
CA LEU A 120 -6.49 -8.25 -12.83
C LEU A 120 -7.32 -9.35 -13.52
N SER A 121 -7.66 -10.44 -12.81
CA SER A 121 -8.53 -11.51 -13.34
C SER A 121 -9.96 -11.03 -13.65
N GLU A 122 -10.39 -9.89 -13.08
CA GLU A 122 -11.68 -9.25 -13.33
C GLU A 122 -11.65 -8.31 -14.55
N ARG A 123 -10.51 -8.23 -15.27
CA ARG A 123 -10.24 -7.22 -16.32
C ARG A 123 -9.77 -7.82 -17.64
N ASP A 124 -10.22 -9.04 -17.95
CA ASP A 124 -9.85 -9.78 -19.17
C ASP A 124 -8.33 -10.01 -19.32
N VAL A 125 -7.59 -10.01 -18.20
CA VAL A 125 -6.16 -10.32 -18.19
C VAL A 125 -5.99 -11.84 -18.07
N PRO A 126 -5.18 -12.49 -18.94
CA PRO A 126 -4.96 -13.93 -18.88
C PRO A 126 -4.41 -14.37 -17.51
N ALA A 127 -4.91 -15.49 -16.98
CA ALA A 127 -4.50 -16.01 -15.68
C ALA A 127 -2.98 -16.22 -15.57
N THR A 128 -2.31 -16.61 -16.66
CA THR A 128 -0.85 -16.72 -16.74
C THR A 128 -0.15 -15.39 -16.49
N THR A 129 -0.67 -14.29 -17.04
CA THR A 129 -0.18 -12.93 -16.80
C THR A 129 -0.44 -12.48 -15.37
N VAL A 130 -1.60 -12.81 -14.79
CA VAL A 130 -1.91 -12.50 -13.38
C VAL A 130 -0.92 -13.19 -12.44
N VAL A 131 -0.65 -14.49 -12.66
CA VAL A 131 0.33 -15.25 -11.87
C VAL A 131 1.75 -14.69 -12.05
N ALA A 132 2.14 -14.34 -13.27
CA ALA A 132 3.44 -13.72 -13.53
C ALA A 132 3.59 -12.37 -12.80
N ALA A 133 2.54 -11.53 -12.84
CA ALA A 133 2.51 -10.26 -12.13
C ALA A 133 2.60 -10.45 -10.61
N LEU A 134 1.89 -11.43 -10.04
CA LEU A 134 1.97 -11.78 -8.61
C LEU A 134 3.37 -12.24 -8.19
N ARG A 135 4.04 -13.05 -9.02
CA ARG A 135 5.43 -13.46 -8.78
C ARG A 135 6.34 -12.23 -8.76
N LEU A 136 6.29 -11.40 -9.82
CA LEU A 136 7.12 -10.20 -9.91
C LEU A 136 6.86 -9.24 -8.73
N PHE A 137 5.60 -9.04 -8.37
CA PHE A 137 5.19 -8.22 -7.23
C PHE A 137 5.83 -8.72 -5.92
N ASN A 138 5.74 -10.02 -5.62
CA ASN A 138 6.33 -10.56 -4.40
C ASN A 138 7.86 -10.58 -4.41
N HIS A 139 8.49 -10.76 -5.58
CA HIS A 139 9.94 -10.57 -5.71
C HIS A 139 10.35 -9.11 -5.41
N ALA A 140 9.55 -8.13 -5.85
CA ALA A 140 9.78 -6.73 -5.51
C ALA A 140 9.59 -6.46 -4.01
N CYS A 141 8.63 -7.11 -3.35
CA CYS A 141 8.47 -7.05 -1.88
C CYS A 141 9.73 -7.59 -1.16
N LEU A 142 10.26 -8.73 -1.60
CA LEU A 142 11.49 -9.30 -1.04
C LEU A 142 12.69 -8.36 -1.23
N ALA A 143 12.81 -7.74 -2.41
CA ALA A 143 13.86 -6.77 -2.67
C ALA A 143 13.72 -5.51 -1.79
N LEU A 144 12.50 -5.01 -1.59
CA LEU A 144 12.20 -3.89 -0.70
C LEU A 144 12.61 -4.22 0.74
N ASN A 145 12.17 -5.36 1.27
CA ASN A 145 12.50 -5.77 2.64
C ASN A 145 14.00 -6.04 2.81
N GLY A 146 14.65 -6.61 1.79
CA GLY A 146 16.10 -6.79 1.78
C GLY A 146 16.85 -5.46 1.81
N GLY A 147 16.35 -4.45 1.09
CA GLY A 147 16.86 -3.08 1.15
C GLY A 147 16.75 -2.48 2.55
N GLN A 148 15.56 -2.57 3.16
CA GLN A 148 15.31 -2.05 4.51
C GLN A 148 16.15 -2.76 5.58
N TYR A 149 16.30 -4.08 5.48
CA TYR A 149 17.20 -4.85 6.34
C TYR A 149 18.64 -4.36 6.28
N LEU A 150 19.14 -4.06 5.06
CA LEU A 150 20.47 -3.51 4.89
C LEU A 150 20.59 -2.11 5.48
N ASP A 151 19.58 -1.26 5.27
CA ASP A 151 19.54 0.12 5.77
C ASP A 151 19.66 0.16 7.31
N ILE A 152 18.80 -0.57 8.02
CA ILE A 152 18.87 -0.72 9.49
C ILE A 152 20.23 -1.30 9.92
N GLY A 153 20.77 -2.26 9.16
CA GLY A 153 22.08 -2.85 9.42
C GLY A 153 23.25 -1.85 9.32
N PHE A 154 23.08 -0.72 8.61
CA PHE A 154 24.07 0.35 8.53
C PHE A 154 23.92 1.40 9.63
N GLU A 155 22.76 1.53 10.28
CA GLU A 155 22.55 2.50 11.37
C GLU A 155 23.38 2.22 12.64
N SER A 156 23.78 0.96 12.82
CA SER A 156 24.53 0.47 13.99
C SER A 156 26.04 0.36 13.76
N ARG A 157 26.55 0.82 12.61
CA ARG A 157 27.97 0.78 12.23
C ARG A 157 28.60 2.16 12.26
#